data_AF-A0A7K2Z6A7-F1
#
_entry.id   AF-A0A7K2Z6A7-F1
#
_cell.length_a   1.000
_cell.length_b   1.000
_cell.length_c   1.000
_cell.angle_alpha   90.00
_cell.angle_beta   90.00
_cell.angle_gamma   90.00
#
_symmetry.space_group_name_H-M   'P 1'
#
loop_
_entity.id
_entity.type
_entity.pdbx_description
1 polymer ?
#
loop_
_entity_poly.entity_id
_entity_poly.type
_entity_poly.pdbx_seq_one_letter_code
_entity_poly.pdbx_strand_id
1 'polypeptide(L)'
;WVQARIRYAEESVAFERRLAEHLAENEAVTEEFRKMARAAWERARQQYPRALATFGSENPSMPGSVGAGRPALQQVLRAGNLRELVTFLFQGISSDLVPEMLGGREEPNPEIEAERPSRRQAEGRTQLERLAEQLRLDDTLSAPEKQAALARATREHTLPVDPDDVRPPLSRAERPFAVNDLGLTWMPASSVYDLAMSSGLQQTSEETGGLVLTGTAGSTYRFLVHAARMRDQWGLDLDLGLIRAGMIAMSLSADHHSFHEVMRGAQLALDSIPGHDPALDYRDNWGRYWNVHPLTEQELRRHVAGGGRFPDEHAQDVEDAAGL
;
A
#
# COMPACT_ATOMS: atom_id res chain seq x y z
N TRP A 1 -29.68 -2.88 -10.74
CA TRP A 1 -29.09 -2.03 -9.69
C TRP A 1 -28.40 -2.76 -8.53
N VAL A 2 -29.07 -3.25 -7.46
CA VAL A 2 -28.34 -3.82 -6.29
C VAL A 2 -27.43 -5.00 -6.66
N GLN A 3 -27.93 -5.93 -7.48
CA GLN A 3 -27.13 -7.07 -7.96
C GLN A 3 -25.94 -6.62 -8.82
N ALA A 4 -26.09 -5.56 -9.61
CA ALA A 4 -25.00 -5.00 -10.41
C ALA A 4 -23.93 -4.33 -9.54
N ARG A 5 -24.32 -3.63 -8.46
CA ARG A 5 -23.38 -3.09 -7.47
C ARG A 5 -22.58 -4.20 -6.77
N ILE A 6 -23.26 -5.28 -6.38
CA ILE A 6 -22.59 -6.45 -5.78
C ILE A 6 -21.61 -7.04 -6.78
N ARG A 7 -22.05 -7.28 -8.02
CA ARG A 7 -21.19 -7.85 -9.07
C ARG A 7 -19.99 -6.95 -9.36
N TYR A 8 -20.20 -5.64 -9.45
CA TYR A 8 -19.13 -4.67 -9.63
C TYR A 8 -18.08 -4.77 -8.52
N ALA A 9 -18.52 -4.82 -7.25
CA ALA A 9 -17.61 -4.91 -6.11
C ALA A 9 -16.80 -6.22 -6.12
N GLU A 10 -17.44 -7.36 -6.40
CA GLU A 10 -16.78 -8.67 -6.52
C GLU A 10 -15.71 -8.67 -7.62
N GLU A 11 -16.05 -8.15 -8.81
CA GLU A 11 -15.11 -8.06 -9.93
C GLU A 11 -13.99 -7.05 -9.66
N SER A 12 -14.29 -5.96 -8.94
CA SER A 12 -13.30 -4.95 -8.53
C SER A 12 -12.26 -5.55 -7.58
N VAL A 13 -12.66 -6.32 -6.57
CA VAL A 13 -11.73 -7.02 -5.67
C VAL A 13 -10.81 -7.95 -6.45
N ALA A 14 -11.38 -8.73 -7.38
CA ALA A 14 -10.62 -9.67 -8.20
C ALA A 14 -9.67 -8.94 -9.18
N PHE A 15 -10.11 -7.82 -9.76
CA PHE A 15 -9.32 -6.96 -10.64
C PHE A 15 -8.14 -6.34 -9.88
N GLU A 16 -8.40 -5.73 -8.72
CA GLU A 16 -7.38 -5.09 -7.88
C GLU A 16 -6.28 -6.07 -7.48
N ARG A 17 -6.63 -7.31 -7.09
CA ARG A 17 -5.62 -8.33 -6.79
C ARG A 17 -4.70 -8.63 -7.98
N ARG A 18 -5.25 -8.85 -9.17
CA ARG A 18 -4.44 -9.12 -10.38
C ARG A 18 -3.65 -7.90 -10.82
N LEU A 19 -4.20 -6.70 -10.62
CA LEU A 19 -3.51 -5.45 -10.91
C LEU A 19 -2.27 -5.31 -10.03
N ALA A 20 -2.40 -5.64 -8.74
CA ALA A 20 -1.30 -5.60 -7.79
C ALA A 20 -0.15 -6.51 -8.24
N GLU A 21 -0.46 -7.77 -8.54
CA GLU A 21 0.51 -8.77 -9.01
C GLU A 21 1.21 -8.29 -10.29
N HIS A 22 0.44 -7.78 -11.27
CA HIS A 22 0.99 -7.34 -12.54
C HIS A 22 1.89 -6.08 -12.42
N LEU A 23 1.48 -5.10 -11.62
CA LEU A 23 2.28 -3.89 -11.37
C LEU A 23 3.52 -4.19 -10.52
N ALA A 24 3.44 -5.13 -9.59
CA ALA A 24 4.56 -5.46 -8.71
C ALA A 24 5.72 -6.14 -9.45
N GLU A 25 5.47 -6.73 -10.61
CA GLU A 25 6.46 -7.30 -11.52
C GLU A 25 6.89 -6.33 -12.65
N ASN A 26 6.33 -5.13 -12.70
CA ASN A 26 6.69 -4.14 -13.70
C ASN A 26 8.07 -3.54 -13.40
N GLU A 27 9.02 -3.76 -14.32
CA GLU A 27 10.40 -3.31 -14.16
C GLU A 27 10.51 -1.78 -14.13
N ALA A 28 9.75 -1.06 -14.95
CA ALA A 28 9.77 0.40 -14.97
C ALA A 28 9.34 0.99 -13.62
N VAL A 29 8.28 0.44 -13.02
CA VAL A 29 7.82 0.83 -11.68
C VAL A 29 8.91 0.56 -10.64
N THR A 30 9.53 -0.62 -10.68
CA THR A 30 10.59 -1.00 -9.72
C THR A 30 11.83 -0.10 -9.85
N GLU A 31 12.27 0.19 -11.08
CA GLU A 31 13.39 1.10 -11.32
C GLU A 31 13.10 2.52 -10.83
N GLU A 32 11.86 2.99 -10.97
CA GLU A 32 11.49 4.33 -10.52
C GLU A 32 11.64 4.49 -9.01
N PHE A 33 11.14 3.52 -8.24
CA PHE A 33 11.36 3.47 -6.80
C PHE A 33 12.83 3.31 -6.43
N ARG A 34 13.60 2.57 -7.24
CA ARG A 34 15.04 2.42 -7.02
C ARG A 34 15.82 3.72 -7.23
N LYS A 35 15.47 4.51 -8.26
CA LYS A 35 16.03 5.86 -8.46
C LYS A 35 15.79 6.72 -7.22
N MET A 36 14.54 6.76 -6.75
CA MET A 36 14.14 7.53 -5.56
C MET A 36 14.89 7.07 -4.31
N ALA A 37 14.95 5.75 -4.05
CA ALA A 37 15.61 5.17 -2.88
C ALA A 37 17.14 5.41 -2.88
N ARG A 38 17.80 5.28 -4.04
CA ARG A 38 19.24 5.55 -4.17
C ARG A 38 19.56 7.01 -3.89
N ALA A 39 18.79 7.94 -4.47
CA ALA A 39 19.02 9.36 -4.26
C ALA A 39 18.81 9.78 -2.79
N ALA A 40 17.78 9.24 -2.13
CA ALA A 40 17.54 9.45 -0.71
C ALA A 40 18.70 8.90 0.15
N TRP A 41 19.15 7.67 -0.13
CA TRP A 41 20.26 7.05 0.59
C TRP A 41 21.58 7.81 0.42
N GLU A 42 21.91 8.23 -0.80
CA GLU A 42 23.15 8.94 -1.10
C GLU A 42 23.24 10.27 -0.34
N ARG A 43 22.14 11.02 -0.29
CA ARG A 43 22.04 12.26 0.47
C ARG A 43 22.07 12.03 1.97
N ALA A 44 21.33 11.04 2.46
CA ALA A 44 21.35 10.69 3.88
C ALA A 44 22.74 10.24 4.34
N ARG A 45 23.48 9.53 3.49
CA ARG A 45 24.86 9.13 3.80
C ARG A 45 25.80 10.34 3.93
N GLN A 46 25.55 11.40 3.17
CA GLN A 46 26.36 12.62 3.22
C GLN A 46 25.97 13.52 4.40
N GLN A 47 24.67 13.73 4.61
CA GLN A 47 24.14 14.71 5.57
C GLN A 47 23.85 14.11 6.95
N TYR A 48 23.42 12.84 7.00
CA TYR A 48 22.96 12.15 8.21
C TYR A 48 23.54 10.72 8.32
N PRO A 49 24.87 10.52 8.28
CA PRO A 49 25.49 9.19 8.22
C PRO A 49 25.16 8.27 9.40
N ARG A 50 24.75 8.84 10.55
CA ARG A 50 24.35 8.09 11.75
C ARG A 50 22.87 7.65 11.72
N ALA A 51 22.07 8.19 10.82
CA ALA A 51 20.64 7.91 10.70
C ALA A 51 20.30 6.90 9.59
N LEU A 52 21.31 6.25 8.98
CA LEU A 52 21.06 5.34 7.85
C LEU A 52 20.17 4.13 8.21
N ALA A 53 20.18 3.71 9.48
CA ALA A 53 19.31 2.65 9.97
C ALA A 53 17.81 3.00 9.89
N THR A 54 17.47 4.29 9.83
CA THR A 54 16.08 4.78 9.73
C THR A 54 15.37 4.35 8.46
N PHE A 55 16.09 3.92 7.41
CA PHE A 55 15.45 3.35 6.21
C PHE A 55 15.03 1.88 6.39
N GLY A 56 15.41 1.22 7.48
CA GLY A 56 15.11 -0.19 7.71
C GLY A 56 13.92 -0.43 8.61
N SER A 57 13.36 -1.64 8.51
CA SER A 57 12.29 -2.12 9.37
C SER A 57 12.52 -3.59 9.73
N GLU A 58 12.33 -3.92 11.01
CA GLU A 58 12.27 -5.28 11.53
C GLU A 58 10.83 -5.72 11.84
N ASN A 59 9.84 -4.86 11.54
CA ASN A 59 8.44 -5.14 11.84
C ASN A 59 7.91 -6.28 10.94
N PRO A 60 7.58 -7.46 11.52
CA PRO A 60 7.12 -8.61 10.74
C PRO A 60 5.76 -8.35 10.07
N SER A 61 4.93 -7.48 10.65
CA SER A 61 3.61 -7.16 10.09
C SER A 61 3.70 -6.28 8.85
N MET A 62 4.86 -5.70 8.55
CA MET A 62 5.07 -4.80 7.42
C MET A 62 5.71 -5.56 6.24
N PRO A 63 5.05 -5.61 5.08
CA PRO A 63 5.62 -6.16 3.86
C PRO A 63 6.91 -5.41 3.47
N GLY A 64 7.94 -6.10 2.97
CA GLY A 64 9.21 -5.49 2.56
C GLY A 64 10.21 -5.20 3.67
N SER A 65 9.93 -5.62 4.91
CA SER A 65 10.88 -5.52 6.03
C SER A 65 12.09 -6.44 5.82
N VAL A 66 13.29 -5.86 5.80
CA VAL A 66 14.58 -6.58 5.61
C VAL A 66 15.59 -6.35 6.75
N GLY A 67 15.15 -5.70 7.83
CA GLY A 67 15.98 -5.23 8.94
C GLY A 67 16.62 -3.86 8.71
N ALA A 68 17.35 -3.37 9.72
CA ALA A 68 18.00 -2.06 9.71
C ALA A 68 19.53 -2.10 9.47
N GLY A 69 20.08 -3.30 9.24
CA GLY A 69 21.50 -3.49 8.99
C GLY A 69 21.94 -2.87 7.66
N ARG A 70 23.03 -2.08 7.69
CA ARG A 70 23.58 -1.43 6.48
C ARG A 70 23.79 -2.38 5.28
N PRO A 71 24.28 -3.63 5.44
CA PRO A 71 24.40 -4.55 4.31
C PRO A 71 23.05 -4.91 3.68
N ALA A 72 22.00 -5.12 4.48
CA ALA A 72 20.66 -5.42 3.98
C ALA A 72 20.06 -4.22 3.22
N LEU A 73 20.18 -3.01 3.80
CA LEU A 73 19.72 -1.78 3.17
C LEU A 73 20.44 -1.50 1.83
N GLN A 74 21.75 -1.73 1.76
CA GLN A 74 22.50 -1.62 0.51
C GLN A 74 22.08 -2.67 -0.52
N GLN A 75 21.68 -3.86 -0.09
CA GLN A 75 21.17 -4.89 -0.99
C GLN A 75 19.83 -4.50 -1.60
N VAL A 76 18.91 -3.92 -0.82
CA VAL A 76 17.63 -3.38 -1.32
C VAL A 76 17.87 -2.35 -2.44
N LEU A 77 18.80 -1.42 -2.24
CA LEU A 77 19.13 -0.40 -3.26
C LEU A 77 19.75 -0.97 -4.55
N ARG A 78 20.36 -2.16 -4.47
CA ARG A 78 21.02 -2.80 -5.62
C ARG A 78 20.06 -3.66 -6.41
N ALA A 79 19.31 -4.52 -5.72
CA ALA A 79 18.51 -5.58 -6.34
C ALA A 79 17.23 -5.89 -5.55
N GLY A 80 16.79 -4.97 -4.68
CA GLY A 80 15.53 -5.13 -3.97
C GLY A 80 14.34 -5.12 -4.92
N ASN A 81 13.32 -5.86 -4.54
CA ASN A 81 12.04 -5.87 -5.24
C ASN A 81 11.25 -4.57 -4.92
N LEU A 82 10.15 -4.33 -5.64
CA LEU A 82 9.35 -3.12 -5.46
C LEU A 82 8.90 -2.93 -4.00
N ARG A 83 8.38 -3.98 -3.37
CA ARG A 83 7.86 -3.93 -2.00
C ARG A 83 8.95 -3.54 -0.98
N GLU A 84 10.16 -4.07 -1.11
CA GLU A 84 11.31 -3.70 -0.28
C GLU A 84 11.72 -2.23 -0.49
N LEU A 85 11.71 -1.76 -1.74
CA LEU A 85 12.05 -0.36 -2.07
C LEU A 85 11.00 0.62 -1.55
N VAL A 86 9.71 0.27 -1.66
CA VAL A 86 8.61 1.06 -1.10
C VAL A 86 8.75 1.13 0.42
N THR A 87 8.97 0.00 1.10
CA THR A 87 9.14 -0.01 2.56
C THR A 87 10.37 0.75 3.01
N PHE A 88 11.49 0.64 2.29
CA PHE A 88 12.69 1.44 2.54
C PHE A 88 12.37 2.95 2.52
N LEU A 89 11.70 3.42 1.46
CA LEU A 89 11.31 4.82 1.33
C LEU A 89 10.26 5.24 2.35
N PHE A 90 9.30 4.35 2.65
CA PHE A 90 8.26 4.60 3.63
C PHE A 90 8.85 4.87 5.01
N GLN A 91 9.86 4.11 5.42
CA GLN A 91 10.55 4.32 6.69
C GLN A 91 11.29 5.66 6.72
N GLY A 92 11.99 5.99 5.64
CA GLY A 92 12.68 7.28 5.49
C GLY A 92 11.74 8.49 5.47
N ILE A 93 10.57 8.37 4.82
CA ILE A 93 9.55 9.41 4.74
C ILE A 93 8.80 9.55 6.07
N SER A 94 8.37 8.42 6.65
CA SER A 94 7.53 8.42 7.85
C SER A 94 8.28 8.81 9.11
N SER A 95 9.59 8.61 9.14
CA SER A 95 10.49 9.07 10.21
C SER A 95 11.06 10.47 9.98
N ASP A 96 10.53 11.20 9.00
CA ASP A 96 10.92 12.55 8.59
C ASP A 96 12.36 12.72 8.07
N LEU A 97 13.17 11.66 7.97
CA LEU A 97 14.55 11.75 7.46
C LEU A 97 14.61 12.26 6.01
N VAL A 98 13.77 11.72 5.13
CA VAL A 98 13.67 12.18 3.73
C VAL A 98 13.06 13.59 3.64
N PRO A 99 11.93 13.89 4.32
CA PRO A 99 11.41 15.24 4.42
C PRO A 99 12.43 16.30 4.87
N GLU A 100 13.22 16.04 5.91
CA GLU A 100 14.25 16.97 6.40
C GLU A 100 15.27 17.33 5.29
N MET A 101 15.70 16.35 4.49
CA MET A 101 16.59 16.58 3.33
C MET A 101 15.91 17.35 2.17
N LEU A 102 14.60 17.53 2.22
CA LEU A 102 13.75 18.20 1.22
C LEU A 102 13.13 19.51 1.76
N GLY A 103 13.71 20.08 2.82
CA GLY A 103 13.25 21.35 3.41
C GLY A 103 12.12 21.20 4.44
N GLY A 104 11.92 19.99 4.97
CA GLY A 104 10.98 19.70 6.05
C GLY A 104 9.76 18.89 5.61
N ARG A 105 8.85 18.69 6.55
CA ARG A 105 7.61 17.92 6.36
C ARG A 105 6.71 18.54 5.30
N GLU A 106 5.92 17.69 4.68
CA GLU A 106 4.79 18.10 3.85
C GLU A 106 3.65 18.64 4.71
N GLU A 107 2.89 19.60 4.15
CA GLU A 107 1.67 20.07 4.79
C GLU A 107 0.63 18.93 4.79
N PRO A 108 -0.05 18.66 5.92
CA PRO A 108 -1.14 17.70 5.96
C PRO A 108 -2.26 18.13 5.01
N ASN A 109 -2.81 17.20 4.24
CA ASN A 109 -3.97 17.49 3.42
C ASN A 109 -5.25 17.51 4.28
N PRO A 110 -6.04 18.59 4.26
CA PRO A 110 -7.20 18.75 5.13
C PRO A 110 -8.29 17.69 4.91
N GLU A 111 -8.45 17.15 3.71
CA GLU A 111 -9.43 16.09 3.44
C GLU A 111 -9.02 14.78 4.12
N ILE A 112 -7.74 14.41 4.04
CA ILE A 112 -7.21 13.22 4.71
C ILE A 112 -7.35 13.38 6.23
N GLU A 113 -7.07 14.57 6.78
CA GLU A 113 -7.25 14.84 8.22
C GLU A 113 -8.71 14.75 8.65
N ALA A 114 -9.65 15.26 7.84
CA ALA A 114 -11.07 15.22 8.14
C ALA A 114 -11.64 13.79 8.22
N GLU A 115 -11.03 12.83 7.52
CA GLU A 115 -11.43 11.42 7.57
C GLU A 115 -10.95 10.68 8.82
N ARG A 116 -9.80 11.08 9.40
CA ARG A 116 -9.15 10.34 10.48
C ARG A 116 -10.05 10.01 11.67
N PRO A 117 -10.92 10.92 12.17
CA PRO A 117 -11.82 10.62 13.28
C PRO A 117 -12.83 9.50 12.98
N SER A 118 -13.07 9.19 11.71
CA SER A 118 -13.98 8.10 11.30
C SER A 118 -13.35 6.72 11.44
N ARG A 119 -12.01 6.65 11.50
CA ARG A 119 -11.26 5.40 11.67
C ARG A 119 -11.32 4.98 13.13
N ARG A 120 -11.76 3.75 13.39
CA ARG A 120 -11.77 3.15 14.73
C ARG A 120 -10.75 2.01 14.75
N GLN A 121 -10.14 1.77 15.90
CA GLN A 121 -9.30 0.58 16.04
C GLN A 121 -10.19 -0.66 15.87
N ALA A 122 -9.74 -1.61 15.06
CA ALA A 122 -10.46 -2.84 14.82
C ALA A 122 -10.58 -3.65 16.12
N GLU A 123 -11.73 -4.29 16.34
CA GLU A 123 -11.97 -5.05 17.58
C GLU A 123 -10.91 -6.14 17.78
N GLY A 124 -10.56 -6.86 16.71
CA GLY A 124 -9.52 -7.89 16.71
C GLY A 124 -8.17 -7.34 17.16
N ARG A 125 -7.80 -6.13 16.73
CA ARG A 125 -6.57 -5.47 17.18
C ARG A 125 -6.59 -5.18 18.68
N THR A 126 -7.70 -4.65 19.19
CA THR A 126 -7.85 -4.41 20.64
C THR A 126 -7.80 -5.72 21.43
N GLN A 127 -8.37 -6.81 20.92
CA GLN A 127 -8.31 -8.13 21.55
C GLN A 127 -6.88 -8.68 21.58
N LEU A 128 -6.11 -8.54 20.49
CA LEU A 128 -4.70 -8.93 20.45
C LEU A 128 -3.84 -8.12 21.44
N GLU A 129 -4.07 -6.82 21.57
CA GLU A 129 -3.34 -5.98 22.53
C GLU A 129 -3.62 -6.40 23.98
N ARG A 130 -4.88 -6.71 24.30
CA ARG A 130 -5.25 -7.26 25.62
C ARG A 130 -4.59 -8.61 25.87
N LEU A 131 -4.60 -9.51 24.89
CA LEU A 131 -3.95 -10.82 25.01
C LEU A 131 -2.44 -10.68 25.20
N ALA A 132 -1.78 -9.80 24.45
CA ALA A 132 -0.36 -9.55 24.59
C ALA A 132 -0.01 -9.07 26.02
N GLU A 133 -0.82 -8.19 26.59
CA GLU A 133 -0.64 -7.72 27.97
C GLU A 133 -0.90 -8.82 29.01
N GLN A 134 -1.94 -9.64 28.81
CA GLN A 134 -2.22 -10.80 29.67
C GLN A 134 -1.05 -11.79 29.66
N LEU A 135 -0.55 -12.16 28.47
CA LEU A 135 0.58 -13.07 28.32
C LEU A 135 1.86 -12.48 28.93
N ARG A 136 2.08 -11.16 28.80
CA ARG A 136 3.23 -10.49 29.41
C ARG A 136 3.25 -10.68 30.92
N LEU A 137 2.09 -10.55 31.57
CA LEU A 137 1.90 -10.67 33.03
C LEU A 137 1.79 -12.11 33.55
N ASP A 138 1.69 -13.11 32.68
CA ASP A 138 1.54 -14.50 33.08
C ASP A 138 2.89 -15.15 33.45
N ASP A 139 3.17 -15.31 34.73
CA ASP A 139 4.43 -15.91 35.20
C ASP A 139 4.46 -17.45 35.09
N THR A 140 3.36 -18.09 34.68
CA THR A 140 3.30 -19.55 34.49
C THR A 140 3.84 -20.00 33.14
N LEU A 141 3.92 -19.10 32.17
CA LEU A 141 4.41 -19.36 30.82
C LEU A 141 5.84 -18.88 30.64
N SER A 142 6.66 -19.68 29.96
CA SER A 142 7.97 -19.25 29.47
C SER A 142 7.83 -18.23 28.32
N ALA A 143 8.90 -17.48 28.05
CA ALA A 143 8.90 -16.51 26.94
C ALA A 143 8.56 -17.15 25.57
N PRO A 144 9.09 -18.34 25.20
CA PRO A 144 8.68 -19.02 23.97
C PRO A 144 7.19 -19.40 23.94
N GLU A 145 6.61 -19.83 25.07
CA GLU A 145 5.19 -20.18 25.15
C GLU A 145 4.29 -18.95 24.99
N LYS A 146 4.67 -17.81 25.60
CA LYS A 146 3.99 -16.52 25.40
C LYS A 146 4.04 -16.11 23.94
N GLN A 147 5.21 -16.21 23.30
CA GLN A 147 5.37 -15.87 21.88
C GLN A 147 4.53 -16.78 20.98
N ALA A 148 4.51 -18.09 21.22
CA ALA A 148 3.71 -19.04 20.44
C ALA A 148 2.19 -18.81 20.64
N ALA A 149 1.75 -18.49 21.84
CA ALA A 149 0.36 -18.15 22.12
C ALA A 149 -0.07 -16.88 21.37
N LEU A 150 0.73 -15.81 21.44
CA LEU A 150 0.45 -14.57 20.72
C LEU A 150 0.49 -14.77 19.20
N ALA A 151 1.44 -15.55 18.68
CA ALA A 151 1.55 -15.83 17.25
C ALA A 151 0.31 -16.57 16.71
N ARG A 152 -0.22 -17.54 17.46
CA ARG A 152 -1.46 -18.25 17.10
C ARG A 152 -2.66 -17.31 17.03
N ALA A 153 -2.86 -16.46 18.03
CA ALA A 153 -3.93 -15.46 18.01
C ALA A 153 -3.75 -14.45 16.87
N THR A 154 -2.51 -14.01 16.63
CA THR A 154 -2.20 -13.04 15.56
C THR A 154 -2.52 -13.61 14.17
N ARG A 155 -2.41 -14.94 13.97
CA ARG A 155 -2.60 -15.58 12.66
C ARG A 155 -3.98 -15.33 12.05
N GLU A 156 -5.02 -15.21 12.87
CA GLU A 156 -6.39 -14.90 12.43
C GLU A 156 -6.52 -13.50 11.83
N HIS A 157 -5.53 -12.65 12.06
CA HIS A 157 -5.46 -11.26 11.63
C HIS A 157 -4.36 -11.01 10.60
N THR A 158 -3.69 -12.04 10.07
CA THR A 158 -2.70 -11.91 9.00
C THR A 158 -3.27 -12.34 7.66
N LEU A 159 -2.65 -11.90 6.56
CA LEU A 159 -3.05 -12.28 5.22
C LEU A 159 -3.06 -13.82 5.05
N PRO A 160 -4.12 -14.40 4.46
CA PRO A 160 -4.22 -15.83 4.23
C PRO A 160 -3.54 -16.25 2.92
N VAL A 161 -2.35 -15.74 2.66
CA VAL A 161 -1.55 -16.00 1.44
C VAL A 161 -0.41 -16.96 1.79
N ASP A 162 -0.18 -17.96 0.94
CA ASP A 162 1.00 -18.81 1.06
C ASP A 162 2.26 -17.96 0.80
N PRO A 163 3.27 -17.96 1.70
CA PRO A 163 4.51 -17.24 1.50
C PRO A 163 5.21 -17.49 0.14
N ASP A 164 5.07 -18.68 -0.43
CA ASP A 164 5.68 -19.04 -1.71
C ASP A 164 4.86 -18.53 -2.93
N ASP A 165 3.60 -18.15 -2.72
CA ASP A 165 2.72 -17.55 -3.73
C ASP A 165 2.79 -16.02 -3.76
N VAL A 166 3.46 -15.39 -2.79
CA VAL A 166 3.66 -13.93 -2.76
C VAL A 166 4.36 -13.45 -4.03
N ARG A 167 3.88 -12.34 -4.59
CA ARG A 167 4.47 -11.67 -5.76
C ARG A 167 4.81 -10.20 -5.45
N PRO A 168 6.02 -9.72 -5.80
CA PRO A 168 7.20 -10.50 -6.19
C PRO A 168 7.63 -11.46 -5.05
N PRO A 169 8.32 -12.57 -5.37
CA PRO A 169 8.75 -13.56 -4.37
C PRO A 169 9.53 -12.94 -3.22
N LEU A 170 9.37 -13.49 -2.02
CA LEU A 170 10.10 -13.05 -0.83
C LEU A 170 11.61 -13.19 -1.04
N SER A 171 12.35 -12.13 -0.79
CA SER A 171 13.81 -12.21 -0.86
C SER A 171 14.37 -12.99 0.33
N ARG A 172 15.64 -13.41 0.22
CA ARG A 172 16.37 -14.01 1.34
C ARG A 172 16.44 -13.10 2.58
N ALA A 173 16.43 -11.78 2.37
CA ALA A 173 16.51 -10.80 3.45
C ALA A 173 15.14 -10.53 4.10
N GLU A 174 14.06 -10.58 3.31
CA GLU A 174 12.69 -10.35 3.77
C GLU A 174 12.11 -11.57 4.49
N ARG A 175 12.35 -12.77 3.96
CA ARG A 175 11.73 -14.02 4.44
C ARG A 175 11.85 -14.25 5.96
N PRO A 176 12.98 -13.98 6.63
CA PRO A 176 13.11 -14.15 8.08
C PRO A 176 12.18 -13.24 8.91
N PHE A 177 11.73 -12.12 8.37
CA PHE A 177 10.80 -11.20 9.04
C PHE A 177 9.34 -11.47 8.64
N ALA A 178 9.12 -11.82 7.37
CA ALA A 178 7.79 -12.00 6.80
C ALA A 178 7.14 -13.35 7.12
N VAL A 179 7.90 -14.36 7.57
CA VAL A 179 7.40 -15.74 7.72
C VAL A 179 7.73 -16.29 9.10
N ASN A 180 6.75 -16.95 9.72
CA ASN A 180 6.94 -17.80 10.90
C ASN A 180 6.36 -19.21 10.66
N ASP A 181 6.35 -20.05 11.69
CA ASP A 181 5.85 -21.43 11.62
C ASP A 181 4.35 -21.54 11.24
N LEU A 182 3.61 -20.43 11.28
CA LEU A 182 2.18 -20.34 10.94
C LEU A 182 1.93 -19.71 9.56
N GLY A 183 2.98 -19.29 8.85
CA GLY A 183 2.92 -18.69 7.52
C GLY A 183 3.29 -17.21 7.50
N LEU A 184 2.65 -16.46 6.59
CA LEU A 184 2.89 -15.04 6.37
C LEU A 184 2.40 -14.19 7.56
N THR A 185 3.22 -13.23 7.99
CA THR A 185 2.98 -12.42 9.19
C THR A 185 2.41 -11.03 8.91
N TRP A 186 2.22 -10.68 7.64
CA TRP A 186 1.70 -9.36 7.23
C TRP A 186 0.29 -9.15 7.70
N MET A 187 0.02 -7.97 8.26
CA MET A 187 -1.30 -7.60 8.77
C MET A 187 -1.95 -6.60 7.81
N PRO A 188 -3.11 -6.92 7.23
CA PRO A 188 -3.85 -5.98 6.40
C PRO A 188 -4.35 -4.81 7.24
N ALA A 189 -4.66 -3.68 6.59
CA ALA A 189 -5.08 -2.49 7.34
C ALA A 189 -6.43 -2.70 8.05
N SER A 190 -7.32 -3.52 7.48
CA SER A 190 -8.59 -3.94 8.10
C SER A 190 -8.42 -4.73 9.39
N SER A 191 -7.27 -5.39 9.60
CA SER A 191 -6.94 -6.02 10.89
C SER A 191 -6.57 -5.01 11.97
N VAL A 192 -6.32 -3.75 11.60
CA VAL A 192 -5.86 -2.68 12.51
C VAL A 192 -6.94 -1.63 12.72
N TYR A 193 -7.65 -1.27 11.65
CA TYR A 193 -8.67 -0.22 11.65
C TYR A 193 -9.94 -0.68 10.95
N ASP A 194 -11.06 -0.24 11.51
CA ASP A 194 -12.39 -0.34 10.90
C ASP A 194 -12.86 1.05 10.49
N LEU A 195 -13.56 1.13 9.35
CA LEU A 195 -14.31 2.31 8.95
C LEU A 195 -15.81 2.03 9.06
N ALA A 196 -16.55 2.92 9.73
CA ALA A 196 -17.99 2.76 9.86
C ALA A 196 -18.69 2.90 8.50
N MET A 197 -19.69 2.07 8.23
CA MET A 197 -20.50 2.17 7.01
C MET A 197 -21.20 3.54 6.86
N SER A 198 -21.46 4.21 8.00
CA SER A 198 -22.05 5.54 8.06
C SER A 198 -21.03 6.67 7.88
N SER A 199 -19.75 6.38 7.65
CA SER A 199 -18.74 7.41 7.42
C SER A 199 -18.97 8.09 6.06
N GLY A 200 -18.66 9.39 5.97
CA GLY A 200 -18.89 10.16 4.75
C GLY A 200 -18.15 9.56 3.54
N LEU A 201 -16.90 9.14 3.72
CA LEU A 201 -16.11 8.51 2.66
C LEU A 201 -16.76 7.20 2.18
N GLN A 202 -17.23 6.34 3.08
CA GLN A 202 -17.91 5.11 2.67
C GLN A 202 -19.15 5.44 1.84
N GLN A 203 -19.98 6.38 2.30
CA GLN A 203 -21.22 6.75 1.63
C GLN A 203 -20.97 7.30 0.21
N THR A 204 -20.01 8.22 0.06
CA THR A 204 -19.69 8.78 -1.26
C THR A 204 -19.06 7.74 -2.18
N SER A 205 -18.22 6.85 -1.66
CA SER A 205 -17.60 5.79 -2.46
C SER A 205 -18.64 4.79 -2.97
N GLU A 206 -19.64 4.48 -2.15
CA GLU A 206 -20.72 3.58 -2.52
C GLU A 206 -21.52 4.05 -3.74
N GLU A 207 -21.65 5.36 -3.95
CA GLU A 207 -22.32 5.96 -5.10
C GLU A 207 -21.49 5.80 -6.38
N THR A 208 -20.17 5.97 -6.28
CA THR A 208 -19.24 5.92 -7.42
C THR A 208 -18.72 4.51 -7.71
N GLY A 209 -18.99 3.54 -6.82
CA GLY A 209 -18.47 2.17 -6.89
C GLY A 209 -17.11 1.98 -6.21
N GLY A 210 -16.62 2.93 -5.42
CA GLY A 210 -15.34 2.81 -4.72
C GLY A 210 -15.36 1.80 -3.59
N LEU A 211 -14.34 0.95 -3.56
CA LEU A 211 -14.04 0.11 -2.41
C LEU A 211 -13.30 0.94 -1.37
N VAL A 212 -13.64 0.77 -0.09
CA VAL A 212 -12.97 1.46 1.03
C VAL A 212 -12.65 0.42 2.09
N LEU A 213 -11.42 0.46 2.59
CA LEU A 213 -10.93 -0.41 3.67
C LEU A 213 -10.78 0.41 4.94
N THR A 214 -9.98 1.49 4.90
CA THR A 214 -9.63 2.28 6.09
C THR A 214 -9.65 3.79 5.88
N GLY A 215 -9.76 4.26 4.65
CA GLY A 215 -9.82 5.65 4.23
C GLY A 215 -8.71 6.02 3.24
N THR A 216 -8.71 7.28 2.80
CA THR A 216 -7.76 7.79 1.79
C THR A 216 -6.31 7.47 2.17
N ALA A 217 -5.53 7.02 1.18
CA ALA A 217 -4.16 6.56 1.37
C ALA A 217 -3.19 7.73 1.57
N GLY A 218 -3.01 8.15 2.82
CA GLY A 218 -2.07 9.21 3.18
C GLY A 218 -0.61 8.88 2.85
N SER A 219 -0.24 7.60 2.87
CA SER A 219 1.08 7.15 2.41
C SER A 219 1.30 7.50 0.93
N THR A 220 0.33 7.23 0.06
CA THR A 220 0.40 7.57 -1.37
C THR A 220 0.53 9.08 -1.58
N TYR A 221 -0.25 9.88 -0.86
CA TYR A 221 -0.12 11.35 -0.88
C TYR A 221 1.31 11.79 -0.58
N ARG A 222 1.89 11.31 0.54
CA ARG A 222 3.26 11.66 0.95
C ARG A 222 4.29 11.22 -0.09
N PHE A 223 4.15 10.02 -0.65
CA PHE A 223 5.08 9.52 -1.67
C PHE A 223 5.10 10.41 -2.91
N LEU A 224 3.93 10.82 -3.42
CA LEU A 224 3.88 11.71 -4.59
C LEU A 224 4.39 13.12 -4.28
N VAL A 225 4.04 13.69 -3.13
CA VAL A 225 4.56 15.01 -2.73
C VAL A 225 6.09 14.97 -2.62
N HIS A 226 6.67 13.94 -2.00
CA HIS A 226 8.12 13.85 -1.88
C HIS A 226 8.80 13.48 -3.20
N ALA A 227 8.20 12.65 -4.05
CA ALA A 227 8.72 12.41 -5.39
C ALA A 227 8.77 13.72 -6.20
N ALA A 228 7.72 14.55 -6.14
CA ALA A 228 7.71 15.87 -6.78
C ALA A 228 8.80 16.80 -6.21
N ARG A 229 8.92 16.89 -4.88
CA ARG A 229 10.01 17.66 -4.24
C ARG A 229 11.39 17.16 -4.64
N MET A 230 11.59 15.86 -4.80
CA MET A 230 12.84 15.29 -5.30
C MET A 230 13.11 15.69 -6.77
N ARG A 231 12.09 15.79 -7.63
CA ARG A 231 12.27 16.34 -8.98
C ARG A 231 12.77 17.77 -8.91
N ASP A 232 12.07 18.61 -8.16
CA ASP A 232 12.30 20.06 -8.13
C ASP A 232 13.61 20.43 -7.42
N GLN A 233 13.88 19.82 -6.27
CA GLN A 233 15.02 20.21 -5.42
C GLN A 233 16.28 19.40 -5.71
N TRP A 234 16.12 18.14 -6.14
CA TRP A 234 17.25 17.24 -6.37
C TRP A 234 17.53 17.01 -7.85
N GLY A 235 16.72 17.57 -8.75
CA GLY A 235 16.88 17.46 -10.19
C GLY A 235 16.70 16.04 -10.72
N LEU A 236 15.92 15.22 -10.01
CA LEU A 236 15.64 13.85 -10.46
C LEU A 236 14.59 13.85 -11.57
N ASP A 237 14.82 13.04 -12.59
CA ASP A 237 13.80 12.71 -13.58
C ASP A 237 12.93 11.56 -13.04
N LEU A 238 11.88 11.93 -12.30
CA LEU A 238 10.92 10.98 -11.73
C LEU A 238 9.56 11.06 -12.44
N ASP A 239 9.04 9.90 -12.82
CA ASP A 239 7.68 9.72 -13.33
C ASP A 239 6.71 9.50 -12.15
N LEU A 240 5.85 10.49 -11.88
CA LEU A 240 4.86 10.42 -10.80
C LEU A 240 3.77 9.37 -11.06
N GLY A 241 3.49 9.04 -12.32
CA GLY A 241 2.59 7.95 -12.70
C GLY A 241 3.15 6.59 -12.29
N LEU A 242 4.45 6.36 -12.48
CA LEU A 242 5.14 5.16 -12.01
C LEU A 242 5.23 5.09 -10.48
N ILE A 243 5.44 6.22 -9.79
CA ILE A 243 5.38 6.25 -8.32
C ILE A 243 3.98 5.85 -7.83
N ARG A 244 2.91 6.39 -8.44
CA ARG A 244 1.54 6.01 -8.13
C ARG A 244 1.29 4.51 -8.40
N ALA A 245 1.77 3.99 -9.53
CA ALA A 245 1.64 2.58 -9.86
C ALA A 245 2.31 1.67 -8.82
N GLY A 246 3.47 2.03 -8.29
CA GLY A 246 4.11 1.27 -7.23
C GLY A 246 3.38 1.34 -5.89
N MET A 247 2.76 2.49 -5.58
CA MET A 247 1.87 2.61 -4.41
C MET A 247 0.59 1.79 -4.56
N ILE A 248 0.02 1.67 -5.76
CA ILE A 248 -1.07 0.74 -6.05
C ILE A 248 -0.61 -0.70 -5.76
N ALA A 249 0.50 -1.12 -6.38
CA ALA A 249 1.02 -2.48 -6.24
C ALA A 249 1.26 -2.87 -4.77
N MET A 250 1.95 -2.02 -4.01
CA MET A 250 2.23 -2.26 -2.60
C MET A 250 0.95 -2.31 -1.75
N SER A 251 0.04 -1.36 -1.96
CA SER A 251 -1.13 -1.22 -1.09
C SER A 251 -2.11 -2.36 -1.27
N LEU A 252 -2.35 -2.76 -2.52
CA LEU A 252 -3.26 -3.84 -2.87
C LEU A 252 -2.70 -5.21 -2.47
N SER A 253 -1.40 -5.45 -2.69
CA SER A 253 -0.77 -6.76 -2.36
C SER A 253 -0.80 -7.10 -0.87
N ALA A 254 -0.97 -6.09 -0.02
CA ALA A 254 -0.96 -6.22 1.42
C ALA A 254 -2.33 -5.92 2.08
N ASP A 255 -3.38 -5.71 1.28
CA ASP A 255 -4.69 -5.21 1.74
C ASP A 255 -4.57 -4.01 2.70
N HIS A 256 -3.67 -3.07 2.38
CA HIS A 256 -3.50 -1.84 3.14
C HIS A 256 -4.51 -0.76 2.71
N HIS A 257 -4.71 -0.62 1.40
CA HIS A 257 -5.65 0.31 0.80
C HIS A 257 -6.20 -0.26 -0.49
N SER A 258 -7.42 0.13 -0.86
CA SER A 258 -8.02 -0.20 -2.14
C SER A 258 -7.44 0.67 -3.26
N PHE A 259 -7.73 0.32 -4.51
CA PHE A 259 -7.34 1.17 -5.64
C PHE A 259 -7.95 2.57 -5.49
N HIS A 260 -9.22 2.66 -5.09
CA HIS A 260 -9.90 3.94 -4.88
C HIS A 260 -9.17 4.83 -3.86
N GLU A 261 -8.79 4.26 -2.70
CA GLU A 261 -8.11 5.00 -1.64
C GLU A 261 -6.71 5.48 -2.06
N VAL A 262 -5.98 4.64 -2.80
CA VAL A 262 -4.67 4.99 -3.38
C VAL A 262 -4.82 6.11 -4.40
N MET A 263 -5.77 5.99 -5.33
CA MET A 263 -5.98 6.98 -6.38
C MET A 263 -6.45 8.31 -5.83
N ARG A 264 -7.30 8.32 -4.80
CA ARG A 264 -7.70 9.55 -4.12
C ARG A 264 -6.53 10.22 -3.42
N GLY A 265 -5.70 9.46 -2.70
CA GLY A 265 -4.47 9.99 -2.09
C GLY A 265 -3.50 10.56 -3.12
N ALA A 266 -3.40 9.92 -4.29
CA ALA A 266 -2.61 10.40 -5.41
C ALA A 266 -3.18 11.71 -6.00
N GLN A 267 -4.49 11.79 -6.24
CA GLN A 267 -5.12 13.00 -6.78
C GLN A 267 -4.87 14.20 -5.88
N LEU A 268 -5.06 14.04 -4.57
CA LEU A 268 -4.83 15.11 -3.60
C LEU A 268 -3.38 15.63 -3.60
N ALA A 269 -2.41 14.77 -3.93
CA ALA A 269 -1.02 15.18 -4.11
C ALA A 269 -0.83 15.90 -5.45
N LEU A 270 -1.37 15.36 -6.54
CA LEU A 270 -1.28 15.94 -7.88
C LEU A 270 -1.90 17.33 -7.96
N ASP A 271 -3.05 17.55 -7.31
CA ASP A 271 -3.70 18.86 -7.22
C ASP A 271 -2.81 19.94 -6.57
N SER A 272 -1.82 19.53 -5.77
CA SER A 272 -0.84 20.43 -5.15
C SER A 272 0.43 20.67 -5.98
N ILE A 273 0.59 19.96 -7.10
CA ILE A 273 1.78 19.98 -7.95
C ILE A 273 1.48 20.81 -9.21
N PRO A 274 2.09 22.01 -9.37
CA PRO A 274 1.84 22.86 -10.52
C PRO A 274 2.17 22.17 -11.85
N GLY A 275 1.21 22.14 -12.77
CA GLY A 275 1.42 21.60 -14.11
C GLY A 275 1.64 20.09 -14.16
N HIS A 276 1.07 19.33 -13.21
CA HIS A 276 1.05 17.88 -13.30
C HIS A 276 0.36 17.42 -14.60
N ASP A 277 0.70 16.21 -15.05
CA ASP A 277 0.11 15.62 -16.26
C ASP A 277 -1.37 15.27 -16.02
N PRO A 278 -2.33 15.90 -16.72
CA PRO A 278 -3.77 15.60 -16.57
C PRO A 278 -4.13 14.16 -16.95
N ALA A 279 -3.28 13.43 -17.69
CA ALA A 279 -3.47 12.01 -17.93
C ALA A 279 -3.42 11.17 -16.64
N LEU A 280 -2.85 11.73 -15.57
CA LEU A 280 -2.85 11.15 -14.23
C LEU A 280 -4.10 11.51 -13.41
N ASP A 281 -5.06 12.28 -13.93
CA ASP A 281 -6.24 12.60 -13.13
C ASP A 281 -7.11 11.36 -12.87
N TYR A 282 -7.49 11.20 -11.59
CA TYR A 282 -8.34 10.13 -11.13
C TYR A 282 -9.80 10.39 -11.51
N ARG A 283 -10.43 9.37 -12.11
CA ARG A 283 -11.86 9.38 -12.45
C ARG A 283 -12.63 8.58 -11.40
N ASP A 284 -13.30 9.27 -10.49
CA ASP A 284 -14.09 8.61 -9.44
C ASP A 284 -15.48 8.22 -9.95
N ASN A 285 -15.54 7.12 -10.69
CA ASN A 285 -16.78 6.53 -11.19
C ASN A 285 -16.60 5.01 -11.40
N TRP A 286 -17.60 4.36 -11.99
CA TRP A 286 -17.59 2.93 -12.25
C TRP A 286 -16.55 2.52 -13.31
N GLY A 287 -16.15 3.44 -14.18
CA GLY A 287 -15.08 3.23 -15.18
C GLY A 287 -13.66 3.50 -14.65
N ARG A 288 -13.45 3.57 -13.33
CA ARG A 288 -12.14 3.94 -12.72
C ARG A 288 -10.95 3.07 -13.14
N TYR A 289 -11.20 1.82 -13.53
CA TYR A 289 -10.15 0.85 -13.88
C TYR A 289 -9.70 0.91 -15.34
N TRP A 290 -10.35 1.72 -16.19
CA TRP A 290 -10.04 1.80 -17.61
C TRP A 290 -8.69 2.49 -17.90
N ASN A 291 -8.21 3.33 -17.00
CA ASN A 291 -6.96 4.07 -17.17
C ASN A 291 -6.06 3.89 -15.93
N VAL A 292 -5.10 2.96 -16.02
CA VAL A 292 -4.12 2.71 -14.98
C VAL A 292 -2.72 2.81 -15.57
N HIS A 293 -2.15 4.01 -15.58
CA HIS A 293 -0.76 4.23 -15.97
C HIS A 293 0.19 3.33 -15.14
N PRO A 294 1.24 2.73 -15.73
CA PRO A 294 1.70 2.88 -17.12
C PRO A 294 1.02 1.93 -18.13
N LEU A 295 0.02 1.17 -17.70
CA LEU A 295 -0.57 0.09 -18.48
C LEU A 295 -1.53 0.63 -19.54
N THR A 296 -1.48 0.04 -20.72
CA THR A 296 -2.48 0.25 -21.77
C THR A 296 -3.77 -0.50 -21.46
N GLU A 297 -4.89 -0.09 -22.06
CA GLU A 297 -6.15 -0.83 -21.96
C GLU A 297 -5.99 -2.29 -22.42
N GLN A 298 -5.22 -2.52 -23.48
CA GLN A 298 -4.98 -3.88 -23.99
C GLN A 298 -4.25 -4.76 -22.97
N GLU A 299 -3.24 -4.21 -22.28
CA GLU A 299 -2.53 -4.91 -21.21
C GLU A 299 -3.46 -5.21 -20.03
N LEU A 300 -4.25 -4.22 -19.61
CA LEU A 300 -5.25 -4.40 -18.55
C LEU A 300 -6.23 -5.51 -18.91
N ARG A 301 -6.80 -5.50 -20.12
CA ARG A 301 -7.71 -6.56 -20.58
C ARG A 301 -7.04 -7.93 -20.59
N ARG A 302 -5.79 -8.01 -21.06
CA ARG A 302 -5.09 -9.28 -21.22
C ARG A 302 -4.62 -9.90 -19.91
N HIS A 303 -4.15 -9.09 -18.97
CA HIS A 303 -3.43 -9.55 -17.79
C HIS A 303 -4.19 -9.35 -16.47
N VAL A 304 -5.15 -8.42 -16.43
CA VAL A 304 -5.81 -7.98 -15.19
C VAL A 304 -7.32 -8.21 -15.23
N ALA A 305 -7.97 -7.97 -16.36
CA ALA A 305 -9.42 -8.02 -16.48
C ALA A 305 -9.92 -9.47 -16.58
N GLY A 306 -10.89 -9.85 -15.74
CA GLY A 306 -11.48 -11.19 -15.76
C GLY A 306 -12.20 -11.44 -17.06
N GLY A 307 -11.76 -12.44 -17.84
CA GLY A 307 -12.34 -12.71 -19.17
C GLY A 307 -12.12 -11.58 -20.18
N GLY A 308 -11.13 -10.71 -19.98
CA GLY A 308 -10.88 -9.55 -20.84
C GLY A 308 -11.79 -8.35 -20.59
N ARG A 309 -12.59 -8.37 -19.50
CA ARG A 309 -13.63 -7.38 -19.21
C ARG A 309 -13.44 -6.67 -17.87
N PHE A 310 -13.65 -5.37 -17.87
CA PHE A 310 -13.57 -4.50 -16.69
C PHE A 310 -14.77 -4.71 -15.75
N PRO A 311 -14.65 -4.34 -14.46
CA PRO A 311 -15.72 -4.55 -13.47
C PRO A 311 -17.09 -3.95 -13.84
N ASP A 312 -17.11 -2.77 -14.46
CA ASP A 312 -18.32 -2.11 -14.95
C ASP A 312 -18.98 -2.86 -16.10
N GLU A 313 -18.18 -3.46 -16.99
CA GLU A 313 -18.71 -4.27 -18.09
C GLU A 313 -19.43 -5.54 -17.58
N HIS A 314 -18.96 -6.14 -16.48
CA HIS A 314 -19.67 -7.28 -15.85
C HIS A 314 -20.93 -6.84 -15.12
N ALA A 315 -20.92 -5.66 -14.51
CA ALA A 315 -22.09 -5.11 -13.83
C ALA A 315 -23.21 -4.78 -14.84
N GLN A 316 -22.85 -4.22 -16.00
CA GLN A 316 -23.79 -3.91 -17.08
C GLN A 316 -24.55 -5.15 -17.56
N ASP A 317 -23.87 -6.29 -17.74
CA ASP A 317 -24.52 -7.56 -18.14
C ASP A 317 -25.62 -7.99 -17.17
N VAL A 318 -25.42 -7.73 -15.87
CA VAL A 318 -26.42 -8.05 -14.83
C VAL A 318 -27.63 -7.11 -14.94
N GLU A 319 -27.42 -5.86 -15.33
CA GLU A 319 -28.51 -4.90 -15.55
C GLU A 319 -29.31 -5.26 -16.79
N ASP A 320 -28.62 -5.52 -17.90
CA ASP A 320 -29.20 -5.91 -19.17
C ASP A 320 -30.01 -7.21 -19.02
N ALA A 321 -29.47 -8.20 -18.31
CA ALA A 321 -30.15 -9.46 -18.02
C ALA A 321 -31.39 -9.29 -17.11
N ALA A 322 -31.41 -8.26 -16.27
CA ALA A 322 -32.54 -7.91 -15.42
C ALA A 322 -33.62 -7.09 -16.16
N GLY A 323 -33.36 -6.67 -17.40
CA GLY A 323 -34.25 -5.80 -18.18
C GLY A 323 -34.39 -4.39 -17.58
N LEU A 324 -33.33 -3.91 -16.91
CA LEU A 324 -33.24 -2.58 -16.31
C LEU A 324 -32.54 -1.60 -17.24
#